data_AF-A0A966SF11-F1
#
_entry.id   AF-A0A966SF11-F1
#
_cell.length_a   1.000
_cell.length_b   1.000
_cell.length_c   1.000
_cell.angle_alpha   90.00
_cell.angle_beta   90.00
_cell.angle_gamma   90.00
#
_symmetry.space_group_name_H-M   'P 1'
#
loop_
_entity.id
_entity.type
_entity.pdbx_description
1 polymer ?
#
loop_
_entity_poly.entity_id
_entity_poly.type
_entity_poly.pdbx_seq_one_letter_code
_entity_poly.pdbx_strand_id
1 'polypeptide(L)'
;MVAGIFLGLLATLDAATFSASLDRNAIRVGEQALLTLRFDGGQPSGVPRLPDVPNLQIQFAGQQQQFSIINGQRTASLLLNYAVTPNAAGD
;
A
#
# COMPACT_ATOMS: atom_id res chain seq x y z
N MET A 1 -32.91 24.32 -36.12
CA MET A 1 -32.64 24.98 -34.82
C MET A 1 -32.17 23.91 -33.85
N VAL A 2 -30.89 24.02 -33.46
CA VAL A 2 -30.14 23.41 -32.34
C VAL A 2 -30.55 22.00 -31.85
N ALA A 3 -29.76 21.00 -32.22
CA ALA A 3 -29.63 19.74 -31.47
C ALA A 3 -28.52 19.92 -30.42
N GLY A 4 -28.89 20.08 -29.16
CA GLY A 4 -27.95 20.21 -28.04
C GLY A 4 -27.38 18.85 -27.67
N ILE A 5 -26.09 18.64 -27.92
CA ILE A 5 -25.36 17.48 -27.42
C ILE A 5 -25.00 17.77 -25.96
N PHE A 6 -25.64 17.05 -25.03
CA PHE A 6 -25.24 17.01 -23.63
C PHE A 6 -23.89 16.27 -23.55
N LEU A 7 -22.81 17.01 -23.35
CA LEU A 7 -21.50 16.44 -23.06
C LEU A 7 -21.50 16.00 -21.58
N GLY A 8 -21.88 14.75 -21.33
CA GLY A 8 -21.78 14.14 -20.01
C GLY A 8 -20.32 14.05 -19.59
N LEU A 9 -19.93 14.85 -18.58
CA LEU A 9 -18.64 14.72 -17.91
C LEU A 9 -18.62 13.39 -17.16
N LEU A 10 -18.06 12.35 -17.79
CA LEU A 10 -17.78 11.08 -17.11
C LEU A 10 -16.60 11.32 -16.16
N ALA A 11 -16.90 11.72 -14.93
CA ALA A 11 -15.92 11.73 -13.85
C ALA A 11 -15.69 10.29 -13.39
N THR A 12 -14.54 9.72 -13.72
CA THR A 12 -14.08 8.46 -13.13
C THR A 12 -13.62 8.75 -11.70
N LEU A 13 -14.36 8.26 -10.70
CA LEU A 13 -13.85 8.21 -9.33
C LEU A 13 -12.92 7.01 -9.21
N ASP A 14 -11.64 7.27 -8.96
CA ASP A 14 -10.67 6.24 -8.61
C ASP A 14 -10.93 5.84 -7.15
N ALA A 15 -11.30 4.58 -6.92
CA ALA A 15 -11.53 4.07 -5.57
C ALA A 15 -10.18 3.82 -4.88
N ALA A 16 -10.06 4.19 -3.61
CA ALA A 16 -8.85 3.89 -2.86
C ALA A 16 -8.66 2.37 -2.73
N THR A 17 -7.47 1.87 -3.07
CA THR A 17 -7.13 0.45 -2.91
C THR A 17 -6.00 0.26 -1.91
N PHE A 18 -6.06 -0.85 -1.18
CA PHE A 18 -5.04 -1.25 -0.22
C PHE A 18 -4.55 -2.65 -0.56
N SER A 19 -3.23 -2.84 -0.54
CA SER A 19 -2.60 -4.15 -0.66
C SER A 19 -1.44 -4.30 0.31
N ALA A 20 -1.18 -5.54 0.73
CA ALA A 20 -0.04 -5.90 1.56
C ALA A 20 0.73 -7.03 0.87
N SER A 21 2.05 -6.87 0.74
CA SER A 21 2.91 -7.86 0.10
C SER A 21 4.12 -8.13 0.97
N LEU A 22 4.49 -9.40 1.08
CA LEU A 22 5.73 -9.83 1.70
C LEU A 22 6.70 -10.25 0.60
N ASP A 23 7.96 -9.84 0.67
CA ASP A 23 8.98 -10.22 -0.32
C ASP A 23 9.24 -11.74 -0.34
N ARG A 24 9.11 -12.39 0.83
CA ARG A 24 9.29 -13.84 1.04
C ARG A 24 8.29 -14.39 2.03
N ASN A 25 7.63 -15.47 1.66
CA ASN A 25 6.58 -16.12 2.45
C ASN A 25 7.14 -17.05 3.56
N ALA A 26 8.39 -17.48 3.42
CA ALA A 26 9.09 -18.34 4.36
C ALA A 26 10.54 -17.86 4.52
N ILE A 27 10.96 -17.70 5.76
CA ILE A 27 12.30 -17.25 6.17
C ILE A 27 12.68 -17.98 7.46
N ARG A 28 13.98 -18.05 7.76
CA ARG A 28 14.44 -18.66 9.03
C ARG A 28 14.24 -17.70 10.20
N VAL A 29 14.20 -18.25 11.42
CA VAL A 29 14.23 -17.46 12.66
C VAL A 29 15.45 -16.54 12.65
N GLY A 30 15.24 -15.25 12.93
CA GLY A 30 16.28 -14.22 12.89
C GLY A 30 16.59 -13.65 11.49
N GLU A 31 16.07 -14.22 10.41
CA GLU A 31 16.11 -13.58 9.09
C GLU A 31 15.03 -12.48 8.99
N GLN A 32 15.22 -11.54 8.06
CA GLN A 32 14.29 -10.43 7.85
C GLN A 32 13.57 -10.59 6.51
N ALA A 33 12.25 -10.44 6.54
CA ALA A 33 11.40 -10.22 5.37
C ALA A 33 10.95 -8.75 5.31
N LEU A 34 10.64 -8.28 4.12
CA LEU A 34 10.12 -6.94 3.87
C LEU A 34 8.62 -7.01 3.59
N LEU A 35 7.83 -6.45 4.51
CA LEU A 35 6.40 -6.22 4.33
C LEU A 35 6.20 -4.83 3.75
N THR A 36 5.55 -4.75 2.59
CA THR A 36 5.16 -3.50 1.95
C THR A 36 3.64 -3.37 2.01
N LEU A 37 3.16 -2.29 2.65
CA LEU A 37 1.78 -1.86 2.61
C LEU A 37 1.63 -0.78 1.54
N ARG A 38 0.78 -1.00 0.55
CA ARG A 38 0.54 -0.07 -0.54
C ARG A 38 -0.87 0.48 -0.47
N PHE A 39 -0.96 1.80 -0.50
CA PHE A 39 -2.20 2.57 -0.57
C PHE A 39 -2.22 3.32 -1.90
N ASP A 40 -3.24 3.11 -2.72
CA ASP A 40 -3.45 3.79 -4.00
C ASP A 40 -4.74 4.59 -3.96
N GLY A 41 -4.78 5.78 -4.57
CA GLY A 41 -5.99 6.59 -4.65
C GLY A 41 -6.44 7.18 -3.29
N GLY A 42 -5.68 6.95 -2.23
CA GLY A 42 -5.92 7.45 -0.88
C GLY A 42 -4.67 7.31 -0.01
N GLN A 43 -4.61 8.11 1.07
CA GLN A 43 -3.51 8.05 2.04
C GLN A 43 -4.09 7.91 3.45
N PRO A 44 -3.48 7.08 4.32
CA PRO A 44 -3.84 7.06 5.73
C PRO A 44 -3.50 8.40 6.37
N SER A 45 -4.22 8.78 7.42
CA SER A 45 -4.00 10.04 8.16
C SER A 45 -2.66 10.09 8.91
N GLY A 46 -1.89 8.99 8.90
CA GLY A 46 -0.56 8.84 9.47
C GLY A 46 -0.02 7.43 9.22
N VAL A 47 1.20 7.16 9.67
CA VAL A 47 1.76 5.79 9.64
C VAL A 47 0.94 4.93 10.62
N PRO A 48 0.27 3.87 10.16
CA PRO A 48 -0.51 3.00 11.03
C PRO A 48 0.41 2.24 11.97
N ARG A 49 -0.01 2.13 13.23
CA ARG A 49 0.62 1.20 14.18
C ARG A 49 0.17 -0.21 13.82
N LEU A 50 1.12 -1.09 13.55
CA LEU A 50 0.80 -2.51 13.34
C LEU A 50 0.48 -3.18 14.68
N PRO A 51 -0.43 -4.19 14.68
CA PRO A 51 -0.71 -4.96 15.87
C PRO A 51 0.53 -5.76 16.29
N ASP A 52 0.66 -5.98 17.59
CA ASP A 52 1.69 -6.88 18.12
C ASP A 52 1.30 -8.32 17.77
N VAL A 53 2.17 -9.01 17.03
CA VAL A 53 1.96 -10.40 16.63
C VAL A 53 2.90 -11.30 17.42
N PRO A 54 2.40 -12.33 18.13
CA PRO A 54 3.25 -13.26 18.86
C PRO A 54 4.35 -13.83 17.97
N ASN A 55 5.56 -13.96 18.52
CA ASN A 55 6.73 -14.50 17.82
C ASN A 55 7.18 -13.74 16.57
N LEU A 56 6.65 -12.54 16.31
CA LEU A 56 7.12 -11.65 15.24
C LEU A 56 7.55 -10.31 15.82
N GLN A 57 8.71 -9.84 15.40
CA GLN A 57 9.13 -8.46 15.58
C GLN A 57 8.87 -7.69 14.28
N ILE A 58 8.06 -6.64 14.35
CA ILE A 58 7.73 -5.81 13.19
C ILE A 58 8.22 -4.39 13.45
N GLN A 59 9.07 -3.86 12.57
CA GLN A 59 9.71 -2.56 12.73
C GLN A 59 9.50 -1.72 11.48
N PHE A 60 9.18 -0.43 11.65
CA PHE A 60 9.04 0.47 10.51
C PHE A 60 10.39 0.70 9.83
N ALA A 61 10.45 0.43 8.53
CA ALA A 61 11.66 0.51 7.71
C ALA A 61 11.63 1.69 6.72
N GLY A 62 10.58 2.51 6.74
CA GLY A 62 10.47 3.73 5.96
C GLY A 62 9.21 3.80 5.11
N GLN A 63 9.05 4.90 4.38
CA GLN A 63 7.95 5.11 3.45
C GLN A 63 8.45 5.63 2.11
N GLN A 64 7.68 5.36 1.06
CA GLN A 64 7.90 5.90 -0.28
C GLN A 64 6.58 6.42 -0.82
N GLN A 65 6.58 7.66 -1.32
CA GLN A 65 5.45 8.22 -2.05
C GLN A 65 5.76 8.16 -3.54
N GLN A 66 4.83 7.61 -4.31
CA GLN A 66 4.92 7.52 -5.76
C GLN A 66 3.78 8.34 -6.35
N PHE A 67 4.11 9.21 -7.30
CA PHE A 67 3.14 9.97 -8.06
C PHE A 67 3.30 9.60 -9.52
N SER A 68 2.20 9.22 -10.17
CA SER A 68 2.17 8.88 -11.59
C SER A 68 1.03 9.62 -12.28
N ILE A 69 1.26 9.98 -13.54
CA ILE A 69 0.24 10.57 -14.41
C ILE A 69 0.26 9.75 -15.70
N ILE A 70 -0.78 8.95 -15.92
CA ILE A 70 -0.90 8.08 -17.09
C ILE A 70 -2.18 8.48 -17.83
N ASN A 71 -2.05 8.92 -19.09
CA ASN A 71 -3.18 9.38 -19.92
C ASN A 71 -4.05 10.46 -19.23
N GLY A 72 -3.42 11.37 -18.48
CA GLY A 72 -4.11 12.41 -17.72
C GLY A 72 -4.75 11.96 -16.40
N GLN A 73 -4.71 10.67 -16.06
CA GLN A 73 -5.13 10.15 -14.76
C GLN A 73 -3.98 10.25 -13.76
N ARG A 74 -4.19 11.00 -12.67
CA ARG A 74 -3.20 11.14 -11.60
C ARG A 74 -3.42 10.06 -10.55
N THR A 75 -2.43 9.20 -10.35
CA THR A 75 -2.39 8.22 -9.27
C THR A 75 -1.34 8.62 -8.25
N ALA A 76 -1.73 8.70 -6.98
CA ALA A 76 -0.81 8.84 -5.86
C ALA A 76 -0.82 7.53 -5.07
N SER A 77 0.37 6.96 -4.86
CA SER A 77 0.57 5.75 -4.09
C SER A 77 1.47 6.03 -2.89
N LEU A 78 1.10 5.54 -1.72
CA LEU A 78 1.96 5.50 -0.53
C LEU A 78 2.36 4.06 -0.26
N LEU A 79 3.66 3.79 -0.18
CA LEU A 79 4.23 2.53 0.25
C LEU A 79 4.81 2.71 1.64
N LEU A 80 4.40 1.88 2.59
CA LEU A 80 4.99 1.78 3.92
C LEU A 80 5.72 0.45 4.03
N ASN A 81 7.00 0.52 4.35
CA ASN A 81 7.87 -0.65 4.45
C ASN A 81 8.09 -1.00 5.90
N TYR A 82 7.99 -2.29 6.21
CA TYR A 82 8.22 -2.84 7.53
C TYR A 82 9.17 -4.03 7.44
N ALA A 83 10.15 -4.04 8.32
CA ALA A 83 11.00 -5.18 8.61
C ALA A 83 10.22 -6.17 9.47
N VAL A 84 10.08 -7.41 9.01
CA VAL A 84 9.46 -8.50 9.77
C VAL A 84 10.52 -9.54 10.09
N THR A 85 10.74 -9.80 11.37
CA THR A 85 11.69 -10.79 11.87
C THR A 85 10.96 -11.80 12.76
N PRO A 86 10.99 -13.10 12.45
CA PRO A 86 10.42 -14.12 13.30
C PRO A 86 11.38 -14.45 14.44
N ASN A 87 10.84 -14.51 15.65
CA ASN A 87 11.54 -14.84 16.89
C ASN A 87 11.36 -16.32 17.28
N ALA A 88 10.44 -17.04 16.64
CA ALA A 88 10.26 -18.47 16.77
C ALA A 88 9.89 -19.09 15.42
N ALA A 89 10.10 -20.40 15.27
CA ALA A 89 9.61 -21.13 14.11
C ALA A 89 8.07 -21.15 14.12
N GLY A 90 7.46 -21.26 12.94
CA GLY A 90 6.03 -21.52 12.84
C GLY A 90 5.69 -22.91 13.39
N ASP A 91 4.50 -23.06 13.96
CA ASP A 91 3.91 -24.36 14.29
C ASP A 91 3.42 -25.11 13.04
#